data_AF-A0A3B8WHH4-F1
#
_entry.id   AF-A0A3B8WHH4-F1
#
_cell.length_a   1.000
_cell.length_b   1.000
_cell.length_c   1.000
_cell.angle_alpha   90.00
_cell.angle_beta   90.00
_cell.angle_gamma   90.00
#
_symmetry.space_group_name_H-M   'P 1'
#
loop_
_entity.id
_entity.type
_entity.pdbx_description
1 polymer ?
#
loop_
_entity_poly.entity_id
_entity_poly.type
_entity_poly.pdbx_seq_one_letter_code
_entity_poly.pdbx_strand_id
1 'polypeptide(L)'
;SVDEKAARERLAEAMAVIPEVLEVAPEDLVCKQRQRQTGTRQYEKQAATGEYFNVHEHGCALKVNLKDYLDTGLFLDHRPVRYWIQQHARGKRFLNLFCYTGAATVHAAVGGASRTLSLDMSKTYVSWAQDNLALNSADPRKHVVEQADCL
;
A
#
# COMPACT_ATOMS: atom_id res chain seq x y z
N SER A 1 28.85 -14.52 2.85
CA SER A 1 27.75 -15.07 2.03
C SER A 1 26.97 -16.02 2.92
N VAL A 2 25.63 -16.01 2.89
CA VAL A 2 24.81 -16.99 3.63
C VAL A 2 24.66 -18.23 2.74
N ASP A 3 24.81 -19.42 3.30
CA ASP A 3 24.57 -20.68 2.57
C ASP A 3 23.11 -20.79 2.12
N GLU A 4 22.89 -21.06 0.84
CA GLU A 4 21.55 -21.05 0.22
C GLU A 4 20.67 -22.20 0.73
N LYS A 5 21.26 -23.38 0.98
CA LYS A 5 20.54 -24.54 1.51
C LYS A 5 20.07 -24.27 2.94
N ALA A 6 20.98 -23.81 3.80
CA ALA A 6 20.65 -23.43 5.17
C ALA A 6 19.64 -22.27 5.25
N ALA A 7 19.67 -21.32 4.28
CA ALA A 7 18.66 -20.27 4.20
C ALA A 7 17.26 -20.81 3.85
N ARG A 8 17.17 -21.77 2.91
CA ARG A 8 15.91 -22.44 2.56
C ARG A 8 15.37 -23.29 3.71
N GLU A 9 16.22 -24.06 4.38
CA GLU A 9 15.84 -24.88 5.53
C GLU A 9 15.26 -24.01 6.66
N ARG A 10 15.95 -22.93 7.05
CA ARG A 10 15.44 -22.00 8.08
C ARG A 10 14.12 -21.34 7.70
N LEU A 11 13.93 -21.01 6.42
CA LEU A 11 12.65 -20.45 5.97
C LEU A 11 11.53 -21.50 6.06
N ALA A 12 11.79 -22.74 5.67
CA ALA A 12 10.81 -23.81 5.78
C ALA A 12 10.40 -24.07 7.23
N GLU A 13 11.37 -24.10 8.16
CA GLU A 13 11.12 -24.21 9.60
C GLU A 13 10.27 -23.05 10.11
N ALA A 14 10.60 -21.80 9.73
CA ALA A 14 9.80 -20.63 10.12
C ALA A 14 8.36 -20.73 9.59
N MET A 15 8.19 -21.11 8.32
CA MET A 15 6.87 -21.24 7.69
C MET A 15 6.01 -22.36 8.30
N ALA A 16 6.62 -23.38 8.92
CA ALA A 16 5.91 -24.43 9.63
C ALA A 16 5.37 -23.97 11.00
N VAL A 17 6.04 -23.02 11.65
CA VAL A 17 5.74 -22.59 13.03
C VAL A 17 4.92 -21.30 13.07
N ILE A 18 5.13 -20.37 12.13
CA ILE A 18 4.47 -19.06 12.11
C ILE A 18 2.92 -19.17 12.14
N PRO A 19 2.27 -20.01 11.31
CA PRO A 19 0.81 -20.13 11.34
C PRO A 19 0.26 -20.56 12.71
N GLU A 20 0.92 -21.52 13.35
CA GLU A 20 0.54 -22.03 14.67
C GLU A 20 0.69 -20.94 15.75
N VAL A 21 1.84 -20.27 15.80
CA VAL A 21 2.14 -19.26 16.83
C VAL A 21 1.28 -18.01 16.69
N LEU A 22 0.96 -17.60 15.46
CA LEU A 22 0.11 -16.45 15.20
C LEU A 22 -1.38 -16.79 15.15
N GLU A 23 -1.74 -18.07 15.32
CA GLU A 23 -3.12 -18.57 15.22
C GLU A 23 -3.80 -18.18 13.89
N VAL A 24 -3.06 -18.25 12.78
CA VAL A 24 -3.58 -17.95 11.43
C VAL A 24 -3.61 -19.21 10.57
N ALA A 25 -4.60 -19.28 9.67
CA ALA A 25 -4.67 -20.38 8.72
C ALA A 25 -3.47 -20.33 7.76
N PRO A 26 -2.82 -21.46 7.41
CA PRO A 26 -1.68 -21.47 6.49
C PRO A 26 -1.97 -20.79 5.13
N GLU A 27 -3.21 -20.88 4.64
CA GLU A 27 -3.67 -20.23 3.40
C GLU A 27 -3.72 -18.69 3.47
N ASP A 28 -3.82 -18.12 4.68
CA ASP A 28 -3.79 -16.67 4.91
C ASP A 28 -2.36 -16.12 5.05
N LEU A 29 -1.35 -16.99 5.08
CA LEU A 29 0.05 -16.60 5.19
C LEU A 29 0.69 -16.38 3.81
N VAL A 30 1.10 -15.14 3.54
CA VAL A 30 1.81 -14.78 2.31
C VAL A 30 3.31 -14.58 2.57
N CYS A 31 4.14 -15.42 1.95
CA CYS A 31 5.60 -15.30 2.01
C CYS A 31 6.16 -14.57 0.79
N LYS A 32 6.71 -13.36 0.98
CA LYS A 32 7.47 -12.64 -0.06
C LYS A 32 8.96 -12.87 0.12
N GLN A 33 9.64 -13.38 -0.91
CA GLN A 33 11.09 -13.53 -0.94
C GLN A 33 11.72 -12.52 -1.89
N ARG A 34 12.68 -11.75 -1.40
CA ARG A 34 13.46 -10.83 -2.23
C ARG A 34 14.58 -11.60 -2.91
N GLN A 35 14.34 -12.09 -4.11
CA GLN A 35 15.40 -12.62 -4.95
C GLN A 35 16.17 -11.47 -5.61
N ARG A 36 17.50 -11.58 -5.69
CA ARG A 36 18.31 -10.63 -6.48
C ARG A 36 17.91 -10.77 -7.94
N GLN A 37 17.09 -9.84 -8.42
CA GLN A 37 16.84 -9.71 -9.84
C GLN A 37 17.94 -8.84 -10.45
N THR A 38 18.77 -9.43 -11.30
CA THR A 38 19.74 -8.70 -12.14
C THR A 38 19.04 -8.22 -13.42
N GLY A 39 19.22 -6.94 -13.79
CA GLY A 39 18.71 -6.36 -15.04
C GLY A 39 17.45 -5.49 -14.88
N THR A 40 16.73 -5.24 -15.98
CA THR A 40 15.59 -4.31 -16.11
C THR A 40 14.27 -4.76 -15.44
N ARG A 41 14.25 -5.90 -14.73
CA ARG A 41 13.04 -6.49 -14.14
C ARG A 41 12.57 -5.85 -12.82
N GLN A 42 13.18 -4.74 -12.40
CA GLN A 42 13.00 -4.16 -11.07
C GLN A 42 11.58 -3.61 -10.78
N TYR A 43 10.70 -3.53 -11.80
CA TYR A 43 9.35 -2.95 -11.68
C TYR A 43 8.20 -3.81 -12.25
N GLU A 44 8.43 -5.10 -12.53
CA GLU A 44 7.34 -5.97 -12.99
C GLU A 44 6.55 -6.56 -11.82
N LYS A 45 5.23 -6.72 -12.02
CA LYS A 45 4.35 -7.46 -11.11
C LYS A 45 4.96 -8.84 -10.83
N GLN A 46 5.12 -9.16 -9.56
CA GLN A 46 5.72 -10.43 -9.10
C GLN A 46 4.74 -11.60 -9.22
N ALA A 47 3.43 -11.31 -9.20
CA ALA A 47 2.36 -12.27 -9.44
C ALA A 47 1.17 -11.56 -10.13
N ALA A 48 0.22 -12.34 -10.66
CA ALA A 48 -0.97 -11.85 -11.33
C ALA A 48 -2.25 -12.46 -10.73
N THR A 49 -2.31 -12.55 -9.40
CA THR A 49 -3.46 -13.11 -8.68
C THR A 49 -4.67 -12.18 -8.75
N GLY A 50 -4.45 -10.86 -8.77
CA GLY A 50 -5.52 -9.88 -8.72
C GLY A 50 -6.25 -9.86 -7.37
N GLU A 51 -5.68 -10.48 -6.34
CA GLU A 51 -6.28 -10.61 -5.03
C GLU A 51 -6.05 -9.34 -4.20
N TYR A 52 -7.07 -8.49 -4.17
CA TYR A 52 -7.13 -7.32 -3.32
C TYR A 52 -8.14 -7.52 -2.20
N PHE A 53 -7.85 -6.96 -1.03
CA PHE A 53 -8.81 -6.85 0.05
C PHE A 53 -8.64 -5.51 0.76
N ASN A 54 -9.64 -5.16 1.58
CA ASN A 54 -9.67 -3.89 2.30
C ASN A 54 -9.20 -4.10 3.75
N VAL A 55 -8.34 -3.18 4.21
CA VAL A 55 -7.97 -3.02 5.62
C VAL A 55 -8.47 -1.69 6.13
N HIS A 56 -8.52 -1.54 7.46
CA HIS A 56 -8.97 -0.31 8.11
C HIS A 56 -7.85 0.30 8.95
N GLU A 57 -7.65 1.61 8.81
CA GLU A 57 -6.67 2.38 9.58
C GLU A 57 -7.31 3.70 10.05
N HIS A 58 -7.55 3.85 11.36
CA HIS A 58 -8.15 5.05 11.96
C HIS A 58 -9.43 5.56 11.28
N GLY A 59 -10.32 4.62 10.90
CA GLY A 59 -11.57 4.92 10.21
C GLY A 59 -11.45 5.12 8.70
N CYS A 60 -10.25 4.95 8.13
CA CYS A 60 -10.02 4.95 6.68
C CYS A 60 -10.01 3.50 6.15
N ALA A 61 -10.75 3.22 5.09
CA ALA A 61 -10.68 1.95 4.36
C ALA A 61 -9.59 2.03 3.27
N LEU A 62 -8.70 1.04 3.21
CA LEU A 62 -7.58 1.02 2.27
C LEU A 62 -7.48 -0.35 1.60
N LYS A 63 -7.39 -0.36 0.28
CA LYS A 63 -7.18 -1.54 -0.56
C LYS A 63 -5.71 -1.93 -0.54
N VAL A 64 -5.42 -3.20 -0.25
CA VAL A 64 -4.06 -3.78 -0.22
C VAL A 64 -3.99 -5.02 -1.12
N ASN A 65 -2.78 -5.37 -1.56
CA ASN A 65 -2.49 -6.60 -2.30
C ASN A 65 -1.17 -7.19 -1.78
N LEU A 66 -1.24 -8.38 -1.19
CA LEU A 66 -0.07 -9.00 -0.55
C LEU A 66 0.80 -9.79 -1.52
N LYS A 67 0.40 -10.00 -2.78
CA LYS A 67 1.04 -10.99 -3.67
C LYS A 67 1.71 -10.36 -4.89
N ASP A 68 0.98 -9.51 -5.60
CA ASP A 68 1.31 -9.13 -6.99
C ASP A 68 2.39 -8.06 -7.14
N TYR A 69 2.63 -7.26 -6.11
CA TYR A 69 3.55 -6.12 -6.14
C TYR A 69 4.71 -6.31 -5.17
N LEU A 70 5.77 -5.51 -5.32
CA LEU A 70 6.89 -5.52 -4.37
C LEU A 70 6.41 -5.19 -2.96
N ASP A 71 5.66 -4.10 -2.84
CA ASP A 71 5.02 -3.63 -1.62
C ASP A 71 3.52 -3.93 -1.62
N THR A 72 2.88 -3.81 -0.46
CA THR A 72 1.49 -4.28 -0.25
C THR A 72 0.41 -3.28 -0.63
N GLY A 73 0.77 -2.08 -1.08
CA GLY A 73 -0.15 -0.97 -1.24
C GLY A 73 -0.25 -0.06 -0.01
N LEU A 74 0.45 -0.35 1.10
CA LEU A 74 0.43 0.46 2.31
C LEU A 74 1.73 0.33 3.12
N PHE A 75 2.47 1.43 3.28
CA PHE A 75 3.63 1.49 4.17
C PHE A 75 3.17 1.66 5.63
N LEU A 76 3.28 0.59 6.42
CA LEU A 76 2.69 0.52 7.77
C LEU A 76 3.38 1.43 8.79
N ASP A 77 4.68 1.65 8.63
CA ASP A 77 5.52 2.50 9.47
C ASP A 77 5.09 3.98 9.41
N HIS A 78 4.50 4.43 8.30
CA HIS A 78 3.99 5.80 8.13
C HIS A 78 2.58 6.03 8.71
N ARG A 79 1.97 5.04 9.37
CA ARG A 79 0.65 5.18 10.01
C ARG A 79 0.53 6.40 10.95
N PRO A 80 1.50 6.69 11.83
CA PRO A 80 1.40 7.85 12.73
C PRO A 80 1.35 9.18 11.97
N VAL A 81 2.10 9.31 10.86
CA VAL A 81 2.09 10.51 10.02
C VAL A 81 0.76 10.67 9.31
N ARG A 82 0.20 9.57 8.75
CA ARG A 82 -1.12 9.60 8.13
C ARG A 82 -2.21 9.99 9.12
N TYR A 83 -2.18 9.46 10.33
CA TYR A 83 -3.12 9.87 11.37
C TYR A 83 -2.95 11.34 11.75
N TRP A 84 -1.72 11.84 11.87
CA TRP A 84 -1.46 13.26 12.09
C TRP A 84 -2.06 14.12 10.98
N ILE A 85 -1.91 13.74 9.71
CA ILE A 85 -2.54 14.42 8.56
C ILE A 85 -4.06 14.48 8.74
N GLN A 86 -4.69 13.35 9.07
CA GLN A 86 -6.14 13.27 9.30
C GLN A 86 -6.61 14.28 10.37
N GLN A 87 -5.87 14.41 11.48
CA GLN A 87 -6.24 15.35 12.55
C GLN A 87 -6.07 16.83 12.17
N HIS A 88 -5.24 17.14 11.18
CA HIS A 88 -4.87 18.53 10.83
C HIS A 88 -5.38 18.99 9.46
N ALA A 89 -6.11 18.15 8.74
CA ALA A 89 -6.55 18.42 7.38
C ALA A 89 -7.82 19.29 7.28
N ARG A 90 -8.63 19.38 8.34
CA ARG A 90 -9.95 20.03 8.31
C ARG A 90 -9.92 21.42 7.67
N GLY A 91 -10.69 21.60 6.60
CA GLY A 91 -10.82 22.85 5.85
C GLY A 91 -9.63 23.21 4.96
N LYS A 92 -8.51 22.48 5.03
CA LYS A 92 -7.28 22.79 4.30
C LYS A 92 -7.27 22.19 2.91
N ARG A 93 -6.45 22.81 2.04
CA ARG A 93 -6.05 22.21 0.76
C ARG A 93 -4.83 21.34 1.01
N PHE A 94 -4.85 20.11 0.52
CA PHE A 94 -3.77 19.14 0.70
C PHE A 94 -3.17 18.75 -0.64
N LEU A 95 -1.84 18.76 -0.73
CA LEU A 95 -1.08 18.31 -1.89
C LEU A 95 -0.27 17.09 -1.47
N ASN A 96 -0.35 16.02 -2.26
CA ASN A 96 0.41 14.80 -2.05
C ASN A 96 1.23 14.49 -3.32
N LEU A 97 2.55 14.61 -3.24
CA LEU A 97 3.46 14.30 -4.34
C LEU A 97 4.05 12.90 -4.12
N PHE A 98 4.33 12.18 -5.20
CA PHE A 98 4.77 10.78 -5.13
C PHE A 98 3.77 9.93 -4.34
N CYS A 99 2.49 10.10 -4.67
CA CYS A 99 1.39 9.75 -3.77
C CYS A 99 1.16 8.25 -3.61
N TYR A 100 1.78 7.40 -4.44
CA TYR A 100 1.61 5.95 -4.43
C TYR A 100 0.11 5.60 -4.48
N THR A 101 -0.37 4.73 -3.60
CA THR A 101 -1.78 4.32 -3.49
C THR A 101 -2.67 5.35 -2.78
N GLY A 102 -2.18 6.57 -2.52
CA GLY A 102 -2.98 7.67 -2.01
C GLY A 102 -3.40 7.56 -0.54
N ALA A 103 -2.79 6.68 0.26
CA ALA A 103 -3.20 6.47 1.66
C ALA A 103 -3.20 7.78 2.48
N ALA A 104 -2.16 8.63 2.36
CA ALA A 104 -2.14 9.92 3.04
C ALA A 104 -3.27 10.87 2.57
N THR A 105 -3.65 10.81 1.29
CA THR A 105 -4.76 11.57 0.72
C THR A 105 -6.10 11.11 1.27
N VAL A 106 -6.30 9.80 1.46
CA VAL A 106 -7.50 9.27 2.12
C VAL A 106 -7.62 9.83 3.52
N HIS A 107 -6.55 9.79 4.31
CA HIS A 107 -6.54 10.37 5.65
C HIS A 107 -6.83 11.87 5.64
N ALA A 108 -6.27 12.62 4.68
CA ALA A 108 -6.60 14.04 4.54
C ALA A 108 -8.08 14.27 4.20
N ALA A 109 -8.66 13.49 3.28
CA ALA A 109 -10.06 13.59 2.89
C ALA A 109 -11.01 13.24 4.06
N VAL A 110 -10.79 12.11 4.73
CA VAL A 110 -11.55 11.69 5.92
C VAL A 110 -11.38 12.69 7.07
N GLY A 111 -10.21 13.31 7.19
CA GLY A 111 -9.91 14.41 8.12
C GLY A 111 -10.61 15.73 7.79
N GLY A 112 -11.36 15.80 6.69
CA GLY A 112 -12.14 16.96 6.28
C GLY A 112 -11.37 18.01 5.48
N ALA A 113 -10.33 17.62 4.75
CA ALA A 113 -9.69 18.50 3.75
C ALA A 113 -10.74 19.11 2.81
N SER A 114 -10.63 20.40 2.52
CA SER A 114 -11.55 21.09 1.60
C SER A 114 -11.32 20.64 0.15
N ARG A 115 -10.06 20.39 -0.22
CA ARG A 115 -9.65 19.78 -1.48
C ARG A 115 -8.34 19.01 -1.32
N THR A 116 -8.14 17.97 -2.12
CA THR A 116 -6.85 17.26 -2.22
C THR A 116 -6.42 17.16 -3.68
N LEU A 117 -5.13 17.27 -3.95
CA LEU A 117 -4.50 16.92 -5.23
C LEU A 117 -3.38 15.92 -4.95
N SER A 118 -3.38 14.80 -5.66
CA SER A 118 -2.36 13.75 -5.51
C SER A 118 -1.73 13.41 -6.84
N LEU A 119 -0.40 13.41 -6.92
CA LEU A 119 0.35 13.20 -8.16
C LEU A 119 1.25 11.98 -8.03
N ASP A 120 1.29 11.14 -9.05
CA ASP A 120 2.22 10.01 -9.16
C ASP A 120 2.53 9.70 -10.64
N MET A 121 3.73 9.21 -10.96
CA MET A 121 4.06 8.86 -12.35
C MET A 121 3.38 7.57 -12.80
N SER A 122 3.01 6.69 -11.86
CA SER A 122 2.50 5.35 -12.14
C SER A 122 0.99 5.38 -12.34
N LYS A 123 0.54 5.12 -13.57
CA LYS A 123 -0.88 4.96 -13.87
C LYS A 123 -1.56 3.89 -12.99
N THR A 124 -0.83 2.83 -12.65
CA THR A 124 -1.34 1.76 -11.76
C THR A 124 -1.62 2.31 -10.36
N TYR A 125 -0.71 3.12 -9.80
CA TYR A 125 -0.89 3.67 -8.46
C TYR A 125 -1.90 4.81 -8.44
N VAL A 126 -1.98 5.62 -9.50
CA VAL A 126 -3.04 6.61 -9.69
C VAL A 126 -4.42 5.95 -9.65
N SER A 127 -4.62 4.86 -10.41
CA SER A 127 -5.89 4.12 -10.39
C SER A 127 -6.19 3.54 -9.01
N TRP A 128 -5.18 3.00 -8.32
CA TRP A 128 -5.36 2.45 -6.97
C TRP A 128 -5.68 3.55 -5.93
N ALA A 129 -5.06 4.73 -6.04
CA ALA A 129 -5.38 5.87 -5.18
C ALA A 129 -6.80 6.38 -5.40
N GLN A 130 -7.30 6.36 -6.64
CA GLN A 130 -8.70 6.66 -6.95
C GLN A 130 -9.66 5.64 -6.31
N ASP A 131 -9.35 4.34 -6.40
CA ASP A 131 -10.12 3.29 -5.72
C ASP A 131 -10.16 3.53 -4.20
N ASN A 132 -9.01 3.85 -3.59
CA ASN A 132 -8.90 4.13 -2.16
C ASN A 132 -9.73 5.36 -1.74
N LEU A 133 -9.76 6.42 -2.54
CA LEU A 133 -10.65 7.56 -2.29
C LEU A 133 -12.12 7.18 -2.42
N ALA A 134 -12.47 6.38 -3.42
CA ALA A 134 -13.84 5.90 -3.63
C ALA A 134 -14.35 5.02 -2.48
N LEU A 135 -13.50 4.15 -1.92
CA LEU A 135 -13.82 3.34 -0.73
C LEU A 135 -14.22 4.18 0.49
N ASN A 136 -13.79 5.44 0.55
CA ASN A 136 -14.07 6.38 1.63
C ASN A 136 -15.09 7.44 1.23
N SER A 137 -15.85 7.22 0.14
CA SER A 137 -16.88 8.14 -0.35
C SER A 137 -16.38 9.57 -0.62
N ALA A 138 -15.10 9.73 -0.98
CA ALA A 138 -14.55 11.05 -1.29
C ALA A 138 -15.11 11.58 -2.63
N ASP A 139 -15.53 12.86 -2.66
CA ASP A 139 -16.02 13.50 -3.90
C ASP A 139 -14.86 13.67 -4.90
N PRO A 140 -14.90 13.02 -6.08
CA PRO A 140 -13.81 13.06 -7.06
C PRO A 140 -13.59 14.48 -7.64
N ARG A 141 -14.55 15.40 -7.49
CA ARG A 141 -14.39 16.81 -7.89
C ARG A 141 -13.61 17.64 -6.87
N LYS A 142 -13.47 17.14 -5.63
CA LYS A 142 -12.71 17.79 -4.55
C LYS A 142 -11.39 17.09 -4.30
N HIS A 143 -11.34 15.78 -4.51
CA HIS A 143 -10.21 14.93 -4.21
C HIS A 143 -9.70 14.28 -5.48
N VAL A 144 -8.72 14.94 -6.10
CA VAL A 144 -8.22 14.60 -7.44
C VAL A 144 -6.90 13.83 -7.33
N VAL A 145 -6.74 12.85 -8.22
CA VAL A 145 -5.49 12.11 -8.41
C VAL A 145 -5.13 12.14 -9.90
N GLU A 146 -3.91 12.56 -10.22
CA GLU A 146 -3.44 12.71 -11.60
C GLU A 146 -2.11 11.99 -11.80
N GLN A 147 -1.92 11.52 -13.03
CA GLN A 147 -0.62 11.02 -13.47
C GLN A 147 0.26 12.20 -13.89
N ALA A 148 1.36 12.43 -13.19
CA ALA A 148 2.30 13.49 -13.50
C ALA A 148 3.71 13.13 -13.03
N ASP A 149 4.72 13.65 -13.73
CA ASP A 149 6.06 13.75 -13.17
C ASP A 149 6.08 14.87 -12.13
N CYS A 150 6.70 14.60 -10.97
CA CYS A 150 6.77 15.54 -9.86
C CYS A 150 8.10 16.30 -9.81
N LEU A 151 9.04 16.01 -10.72
CA LEU A 151 10.36 16.64 -10.83
C LEU A 151 10.41 17.76 -11.87
#